data_AF-A0A7V4HEQ5-F1
#
_entry.id   AF-A0A7V4HEQ5-F1
#
_cell.length_a   1.000
_cell.length_b   1.000
_cell.length_c   1.000
_cell.angle_alpha   90.00
_cell.angle_beta   90.00
_cell.angle_gamma   90.00
#
_symmetry.space_group_name_H-M   'P 1'
#
loop_
_entity.id
_entity.type
_entity.pdbx_description
1 polymer ?
#
loop_
_entity_poly.entity_id
_entity_poly.type
_entity_poly.pdbx_seq_one_letter_code
_entity_poly.pdbx_strand_id
1 'polypeptide(L)'
;MSLELILWLSLLPVPIAMAVAWLRTRDPLHPLMYLGPMLFYVHGILPLRIFSRGIVERLFPELADVAMAQTYIILGVAAFCMGTLRHALPAQAVARRWFAYGLSQSDRKRLRRAAIMLGCMGLAAYLFMLATSGWLAGAYGHAKGRVTAASGYVTSAPFLCVLAVVMYWMAEQDKKLNARSVLIVLAFAAPFLIQGALGASRGPAFIGLSTIIFSRYLTRAQRPSPVVVVSAVILMGAIMMLLKAYRPEIYVGSKPEWDTQKVMEHILPVSEKTTEDMAFTWGAFIVARKYHAYDFGRRFFVHLFIRPIPRQIWPEKYEAFGLSGRGGVFDRATIHRWRQTVGWEPNAGSATGFLIDLFTAFSWGGLLGSYAVGRFYGELWRRSALEGGLWTILYFEACVVSVYLPTQGLASAWAYRWIYMAVITTVLWRFGLGRESPGLRKPLVIVEEGTPPPAEPSDALS
;
A
#
# COMPACT_ATOMS: atom_id res chain seq x y z
N MET A 1 -33.14 6.40 -1.43
CA MET A 1 -32.28 6.97 -0.38
C MET A 1 -31.62 8.23 -0.95
N SER A 2 -31.63 9.36 -0.24
CA SER A 2 -30.96 10.57 -0.73
C SER A 2 -29.45 10.36 -0.82
N LEU A 3 -28.78 11.01 -1.78
CA LEU A 3 -27.32 10.96 -1.93
C LEU A 3 -26.63 11.40 -0.64
N GLU A 4 -27.15 12.45 0.00
CA GLU A 4 -26.66 12.96 1.28
C GLU A 4 -26.61 11.88 2.36
N LEU A 5 -27.70 11.12 2.54
CA LEU A 5 -27.75 10.05 3.53
C LEU A 5 -26.72 8.95 3.22
N ILE A 6 -26.55 8.58 1.93
CA ILE A 6 -25.53 7.63 1.50
C ILE A 6 -24.12 8.12 1.87
N LEU A 7 -23.85 9.41 1.64
CA LEU A 7 -22.56 10.02 1.95
C LEU A 7 -22.28 10.00 3.46
N TRP A 8 -23.25 10.30 4.31
CA TRP A 8 -23.11 10.17 5.75
C TRP A 8 -22.88 8.71 6.19
N LEU A 9 -23.61 7.76 5.61
CA LEU A 9 -23.44 6.33 5.90
C LEU A 9 -22.04 5.83 5.51
N SER A 10 -21.38 6.44 4.53
CA SER A 10 -20.01 6.07 4.13
C SER A 10 -18.94 6.32 5.20
N LEU A 11 -19.24 7.14 6.21
CA LEU A 11 -18.36 7.39 7.35
C LEU A 11 -18.33 6.24 8.37
N LEU A 12 -19.31 5.33 8.37
CA LEU A 12 -19.49 4.36 9.46
C LEU A 12 -18.64 3.07 9.35
N PRO A 13 -18.51 2.41 8.18
CA PRO A 13 -17.90 1.07 8.13
C PRO A 13 -16.47 1.02 8.65
N VAL A 14 -15.65 2.04 8.33
CA VAL A 14 -14.22 2.04 8.65
C VAL A 14 -13.97 2.29 10.14
N PRO A 15 -14.51 3.34 10.79
CA PRO A 15 -14.34 3.54 12.23
C PRO A 15 -14.86 2.38 13.06
N ILE A 16 -16.02 1.80 12.71
CA ILE A 16 -16.56 0.62 13.39
C ILE A 16 -15.58 -0.54 13.27
N ALA A 17 -15.08 -0.83 12.06
CA ALA A 17 -14.16 -1.92 11.85
C ALA A 17 -12.80 -1.70 12.56
N MET A 18 -12.30 -0.46 12.58
CA MET A 18 -11.10 -0.09 13.33
C MET A 18 -11.30 -0.28 14.83
N ALA A 19 -12.44 0.14 15.38
CA ALA A 19 -12.78 -0.06 16.78
C ALA A 19 -12.86 -1.56 17.12
N VAL A 20 -13.54 -2.36 16.31
CA VAL A 20 -13.62 -3.82 16.49
C VAL A 20 -12.24 -4.47 16.42
N ALA A 21 -11.41 -4.09 15.44
CA ALA A 21 -10.04 -4.60 15.33
C ALA A 21 -9.21 -4.24 16.57
N TRP A 22 -9.28 -2.99 17.02
CA TRP A 22 -8.57 -2.53 18.19
C TRP A 22 -9.01 -3.25 19.47
N LEU A 23 -10.33 -3.39 19.67
CA LEU A 23 -10.87 -4.07 20.85
C LEU A 23 -10.48 -5.54 20.90
N ARG A 24 -10.47 -6.24 19.76
CA ARG A 24 -10.13 -7.67 19.67
C ARG A 24 -8.63 -7.95 19.78
N THR A 25 -7.83 -7.20 19.03
CA THR A 25 -6.40 -7.52 18.83
C THR A 25 -5.49 -6.68 19.70
N ARG A 26 -5.93 -5.46 20.04
CA ARG A 26 -5.10 -4.40 20.61
C ARG A 26 -3.82 -4.15 19.78
N ASP A 27 -3.73 -4.59 18.53
CA ASP A 27 -2.52 -4.45 17.73
C ASP A 27 -2.57 -3.17 16.90
N PRO A 28 -1.73 -2.16 17.15
CA PRO A 28 -1.69 -0.96 16.30
C PRO A 28 -1.13 -1.27 14.90
N LEU A 29 -0.53 -2.44 14.69
CA LEU A 29 -0.09 -2.91 13.38
C LEU A 29 -1.13 -3.79 12.68
N HIS A 30 -2.34 -3.97 13.22
CA HIS A 30 -3.42 -4.62 12.49
C HIS A 30 -3.73 -3.84 11.20
N PRO A 31 -4.06 -4.51 10.06
CA PRO A 31 -4.24 -3.83 8.77
C PRO A 31 -5.17 -2.62 8.81
N LEU A 32 -6.31 -2.75 9.49
CA LEU A 32 -7.28 -1.66 9.63
C LEU A 32 -6.74 -0.42 10.37
N MET A 33 -5.70 -0.53 11.19
CA MET A 33 -5.17 0.60 11.94
C MET A 33 -4.39 1.58 11.06
N TYR A 34 -3.76 1.11 9.97
CA TYR A 34 -3.07 1.99 9.02
C TYR A 34 -3.80 2.14 7.68
N LEU A 35 -4.52 1.12 7.21
CA LEU A 35 -5.36 1.23 6.00
C LEU A 35 -6.68 1.95 6.27
N GLY A 36 -7.25 1.79 7.47
CA GLY A 36 -8.52 2.41 7.85
C GLY A 36 -8.50 3.92 7.65
N PRO A 37 -7.54 4.68 8.20
CA PRO A 37 -7.47 6.13 7.98
C PRO A 37 -7.44 6.53 6.50
N MET A 38 -6.74 5.77 5.64
CA MET A 38 -6.72 6.04 4.20
C MET A 38 -8.06 5.78 3.54
N LEU A 39 -8.69 4.63 3.86
CA LEU A 39 -10.01 4.27 3.32
C LEU A 39 -11.09 5.24 3.80
N PHE A 40 -11.07 5.62 5.07
CA PHE A 40 -11.98 6.59 5.66
C PHE A 40 -11.85 7.96 4.98
N TYR A 41 -10.62 8.42 4.75
CA TYR A 41 -10.40 9.68 4.05
C TYR A 41 -10.88 9.63 2.61
N VAL A 42 -10.47 8.61 1.83
CA VAL A 42 -10.76 8.53 0.39
C VAL A 42 -12.22 8.21 0.10
N HIS A 43 -12.86 7.33 0.88
CA HIS A 43 -14.22 6.83 0.60
C HIS A 43 -15.30 7.40 1.52
N GLY A 44 -14.92 8.10 2.60
CA GLY A 44 -15.83 8.78 3.51
C GLY A 44 -15.73 10.30 3.40
N ILE A 45 -14.61 10.88 3.82
CA ILE A 45 -14.44 12.34 3.92
C ILE A 45 -14.46 13.02 2.55
N LEU A 46 -13.70 12.49 1.58
CA LEU A 46 -13.56 13.13 0.27
C LEU A 46 -14.90 13.20 -0.51
N PRO A 47 -15.73 12.15 -0.56
CA PRO A 47 -17.10 12.22 -1.09
C PRO A 47 -17.97 13.33 -0.48
N LEU A 48 -18.05 13.38 0.86
CA LEU A 48 -18.83 14.37 1.60
C LEU A 48 -18.40 15.80 1.25
N ARG A 49 -17.09 16.01 1.17
CA ARG A 49 -16.50 17.30 0.85
C ARG A 49 -16.83 17.77 -0.57
N ILE A 50 -16.86 16.86 -1.54
CA ILE A 50 -17.21 17.18 -2.94
C ILE A 50 -18.69 17.56 -3.03
N PHE A 51 -19.54 16.82 -2.32
CA PHE A 51 -20.96 17.09 -2.22
C PHE A 51 -21.26 18.43 -1.54
N SER A 52 -20.64 18.72 -0.39
CA SER A 52 -20.88 19.96 0.37
C SER A 52 -20.48 21.25 -0.36
N ARG A 53 -19.91 21.14 -1.57
CA ARG A 53 -19.44 22.25 -2.40
C ARG A 53 -20.20 22.39 -3.71
N GLY A 54 -21.29 21.64 -3.88
CA GLY A 54 -22.05 21.66 -5.12
C GLY A 54 -21.27 21.13 -6.32
N ILE A 55 -20.19 20.37 -6.13
CA ILE A 55 -19.36 19.88 -7.25
C ILE A 55 -20.05 18.68 -7.91
N VAL A 56 -20.76 17.86 -7.14
CA VAL A 56 -21.43 16.66 -7.66
C VAL A 56 -22.53 17.06 -8.64
N GLU A 57 -23.35 18.03 -8.26
CA GLU A 57 -24.46 18.58 -9.04
C GLU A 57 -23.99 19.22 -10.34
N ARG A 58 -22.76 19.75 -10.37
CA ARG A 58 -22.16 20.36 -11.56
C ARG A 58 -21.52 19.34 -12.49
N LEU A 59 -20.94 18.27 -11.95
CA LEU A 59 -20.20 17.27 -12.73
C LEU A 59 -21.05 16.10 -13.20
N PHE A 60 -22.22 15.85 -12.58
CA PHE A 60 -23.05 14.69 -12.87
C PHE A 60 -24.49 15.11 -13.18
N PRO A 61 -24.99 14.80 -14.38
CA PRO A 61 -26.39 15.10 -14.74
C PRO A 61 -27.40 14.37 -13.84
N GLU A 62 -27.08 13.15 -13.42
CA GLU A 62 -27.98 12.28 -12.65
C GLU A 62 -27.38 11.92 -11.29
N LEU A 63 -27.87 12.54 -10.22
CA LEU A 63 -27.41 12.27 -8.86
C LEU A 63 -27.71 10.83 -8.39
N ALA A 64 -28.72 10.18 -8.98
CA ALA A 64 -29.06 8.79 -8.70
C ALA A 64 -27.93 7.82 -9.07
N ASP A 65 -27.19 8.12 -10.14
CA ASP A 65 -26.05 7.33 -10.58
C ASP A 65 -24.84 7.47 -9.64
N VAL A 66 -24.62 8.68 -9.13
CA VAL A 66 -23.59 8.93 -8.10
C VAL A 66 -23.96 8.23 -6.79
N ALA A 67 -25.24 8.28 -6.41
CA ALA A 67 -25.76 7.56 -5.25
C ALA A 67 -25.52 6.05 -5.38
N MET A 68 -25.74 5.47 -6.56
CA MET A 68 -25.45 4.04 -6.81
C MET A 68 -23.95 3.73 -6.72
N ALA A 69 -23.11 4.57 -7.34
CA ALA A 69 -21.65 4.41 -7.29
C ALA A 69 -21.12 4.47 -5.85
N GLN A 70 -21.57 5.44 -5.07
CA GLN A 70 -21.20 5.56 -3.66
C GLN A 70 -21.75 4.39 -2.84
N THR A 71 -22.96 3.91 -3.12
CA THR A 71 -23.51 2.71 -2.47
C THR A 71 -22.60 1.50 -2.68
N TYR A 72 -22.14 1.25 -3.91
CA TYR A 72 -21.20 0.17 -4.21
C TYR A 72 -19.88 0.34 -3.43
N ILE A 73 -19.35 1.56 -3.36
CA ILE A 73 -18.11 1.85 -2.61
C ILE A 73 -18.28 1.52 -1.12
N ILE A 74 -19.39 1.92 -0.50
CA ILE A 74 -19.70 1.60 0.91
C ILE A 74 -19.73 0.08 1.13
N LEU A 75 -20.44 -0.64 0.26
CA LEU A 75 -20.54 -2.10 0.34
C LEU A 75 -19.16 -2.75 0.14
N GLY A 76 -18.35 -2.25 -0.79
CA GLY A 76 -17.00 -2.76 -1.05
C GLY A 76 -16.04 -2.50 0.10
N VAL A 77 -16.07 -1.32 0.72
CA VAL A 77 -15.31 -1.02 1.94
C VAL A 77 -15.77 -1.91 3.09
N ALA A 78 -17.08 -2.06 3.31
CA ALA A 78 -17.61 -2.95 4.33
C ALA A 78 -17.17 -4.41 4.10
N ALA A 79 -17.22 -4.90 2.85
CA ALA A 79 -16.73 -6.23 2.48
C ALA A 79 -15.24 -6.39 2.78
N PHE A 80 -14.40 -5.42 2.41
CA PHE A 80 -12.97 -5.41 2.75
C PHE A 80 -12.74 -5.44 4.27
N CYS A 81 -13.46 -4.61 5.03
CA CYS A 81 -13.37 -4.57 6.49
C CYS A 81 -13.77 -5.92 7.12
N MET A 82 -14.87 -6.53 6.68
CA MET A 82 -15.30 -7.86 7.13
C MET A 82 -14.26 -8.95 6.81
N GLY A 83 -13.69 -8.92 5.60
CA GLY A 83 -12.62 -9.85 5.21
C GLY A 83 -11.41 -9.73 6.12
N THR A 84 -11.00 -8.50 6.44
CA THR A 84 -9.86 -8.22 7.30
C THR A 84 -10.08 -8.69 8.74
N LEU A 85 -11.28 -8.45 9.28
CA LEU A 85 -11.65 -8.83 10.66
C LEU A 85 -11.82 -10.33 10.87
N ARG A 86 -12.04 -11.12 9.82
CA ARG A 86 -12.23 -12.58 9.91
C ARG A 86 -11.06 -13.30 10.58
N HIS A 87 -9.86 -12.76 10.43
CA HIS A 87 -8.64 -13.37 10.95
C HIS A 87 -8.10 -12.67 12.20
N ALA A 88 -8.91 -11.82 12.85
CA ALA A 88 -8.53 -11.13 14.09
C ALA A 88 -8.21 -12.13 15.21
N LEU A 89 -7.00 -12.03 15.74
CA LEU A 89 -6.54 -12.82 16.89
C LEU A 89 -6.88 -12.12 18.21
N PRO A 90 -7.10 -12.88 19.29
CA PRO A 90 -7.19 -12.30 20.64
C PRO A 90 -5.89 -11.56 21.00
N ALA A 91 -6.01 -10.46 21.76
CA ALA A 91 -4.87 -9.65 22.18
C ALA A 91 -3.74 -10.43 22.87
N GLN A 92 -4.08 -11.48 23.63
CA GLN A 92 -3.09 -12.37 24.27
C GLN A 92 -2.23 -13.13 23.26
N ALA A 93 -2.83 -13.65 22.18
CA ALA A 93 -2.10 -14.34 21.12
C ALA A 93 -1.14 -13.38 20.39
N VAL A 94 -1.55 -12.14 20.20
CA VAL A 94 -0.69 -11.10 19.60
C VAL A 94 0.45 -10.70 20.54
N ALA A 95 0.21 -10.61 21.85
CA ALA A 95 1.26 -10.25 22.80
C ALA A 95 2.45 -11.23 22.74
N ARG A 96 2.17 -12.53 22.56
CA ARG A 96 3.19 -13.59 22.45
C ARG A 96 4.13 -13.43 21.24
N ARG A 97 3.63 -12.85 20.13
CA ARG A 97 4.42 -12.53 18.93
C ARG A 97 5.70 -11.77 19.27
N TRP A 98 5.58 -10.78 20.14
CA TRP A 98 6.63 -9.82 20.42
C TRP A 98 7.81 -10.48 21.15
N PHE A 99 7.59 -11.58 21.86
CA PHE A 99 8.62 -12.23 22.67
C PHE A 99 9.27 -13.46 22.02
N ALA A 100 8.71 -14.00 20.94
CA ALA A 100 9.04 -15.35 20.48
C ALA A 100 10.07 -15.46 19.32
N TYR A 101 10.42 -14.36 18.64
CA TYR A 101 11.23 -14.47 17.42
C TYR A 101 12.74 -14.30 17.69
N GLY A 102 13.41 -15.39 18.07
CA GLY A 102 14.86 -15.43 18.23
C GLY A 102 15.58 -15.92 16.97
N LEU A 103 16.10 -15.00 16.14
CA LEU A 103 16.95 -15.38 15.00
C LEU A 103 18.33 -15.84 15.47
N SER A 104 18.81 -16.97 14.94
CA SER A 104 20.18 -17.44 15.17
C SER A 104 21.21 -16.45 14.64
N GLN A 105 22.43 -16.47 15.19
CA GLN A 105 23.51 -15.59 14.70
C GLN A 105 23.87 -15.87 13.23
N SER A 106 23.75 -17.12 12.78
CA SER A 106 23.95 -17.51 11.39
C SER A 106 22.90 -16.87 10.49
N ASP A 107 21.62 -16.97 10.87
CA ASP A 107 20.50 -16.43 10.10
C ASP A 107 20.56 -14.90 10.03
N ARG A 108 20.93 -14.24 11.13
CA ARG A 108 21.18 -12.78 11.14
C ARG A 108 22.27 -12.38 10.17
N LYS A 109 23.38 -13.13 10.09
CA LYS A 109 24.46 -12.86 9.12
C LYS A 109 23.98 -13.06 7.69
N ARG A 110 23.22 -14.12 7.42
CA ARG A 110 22.66 -14.40 6.08
C ARG A 110 21.64 -13.34 5.65
N LEU A 111 20.71 -12.98 6.53
CA LEU A 111 19.75 -11.89 6.31
C LEU A 111 20.46 -10.57 6.03
N ARG A 112 21.50 -10.23 6.79
CA ARG A 112 22.28 -9.00 6.56
C ARG A 112 22.95 -9.02 5.17
N ARG A 113 23.54 -10.14 4.75
CA ARG A 113 24.16 -10.26 3.42
C ARG A 113 23.11 -10.12 2.31
N ALA A 114 21.99 -10.83 2.43
CA ALA A 114 20.89 -10.75 1.46
C ALA A 114 20.35 -9.31 1.36
N ALA A 115 20.15 -8.65 2.51
CA ALA A 115 19.73 -7.26 2.57
C ALA A 115 20.71 -6.32 1.84
N ILE A 116 22.01 -6.47 2.09
CA ILE A 116 23.03 -5.65 1.43
C ILE A 116 23.02 -5.88 -0.08
N MET A 117 22.98 -7.14 -0.53
CA MET A 117 22.93 -7.48 -1.95
C MET A 117 21.71 -6.86 -2.64
N LEU A 118 20.52 -7.05 -2.08
CA LEU A 118 19.28 -6.48 -2.60
C LEU A 118 19.29 -4.96 -2.62
N GLY A 119 19.79 -4.33 -1.55
CA GLY A 119 19.88 -2.89 -1.44
C GLY A 119 20.84 -2.30 -2.46
N CYS A 120 22.00 -2.93 -2.67
CA CYS A 120 22.95 -2.54 -3.72
C CYS A 120 22.35 -2.71 -5.13
N MET A 121 21.62 -3.80 -5.41
CA MET A 121 20.96 -4.01 -6.70
C MET A 121 19.88 -2.94 -6.96
N GLY A 122 19.03 -2.66 -5.98
CA GLY A 122 17.99 -1.63 -6.09
C GLY A 122 18.56 -0.23 -6.24
N LEU A 123 19.64 0.09 -5.52
CA LEU A 123 20.37 1.34 -5.66
C LEU A 123 21.04 1.49 -7.03
N ALA A 124 21.73 0.45 -7.50
CA ALA A 124 22.36 0.47 -8.82
C ALA A 124 21.33 0.69 -9.94
N ALA A 125 20.15 0.04 -9.85
CA ALA A 125 19.06 0.28 -10.79
C ALA A 125 18.52 1.72 -10.71
N TYR A 126 18.35 2.28 -9.51
CA TYR A 126 17.94 3.68 -9.36
C TYR A 126 18.98 4.65 -9.94
N LEU A 127 20.26 4.44 -9.66
CA LEU A 127 21.35 5.26 -10.20
C LEU A 127 21.44 5.16 -11.72
N PHE A 128 21.25 3.96 -12.29
CA PHE A 128 21.16 3.78 -13.73
C PHE A 128 20.00 4.58 -14.33
N MET A 129 18.80 4.50 -13.75
CA MET A 129 17.65 5.31 -14.20
C MET A 129 17.93 6.81 -14.11
N LEU A 130 18.58 7.23 -13.03
CA LEU A 130 18.95 8.62 -12.80
C LEU A 130 19.96 9.10 -13.85
N ALA A 131 20.99 8.31 -14.14
CA ALA A 131 21.98 8.60 -15.19
C ALA A 131 21.32 8.70 -16.57
N THR A 132 20.43 7.78 -16.93
CA THR A 132 19.69 7.84 -18.20
C THR A 132 18.71 9.01 -18.30
N SER A 133 18.34 9.61 -17.17
CA SER A 133 17.43 10.76 -17.11
C SER A 133 18.18 12.11 -17.06
N GLY A 134 19.50 12.14 -17.25
CA GLY A 134 20.31 13.36 -17.15
C GLY A 134 20.67 13.74 -15.71
N TRP A 135 20.86 12.75 -14.85
CA TRP A 135 21.15 12.90 -13.42
C TRP A 135 20.05 13.66 -12.67
N LEU A 136 20.37 14.23 -11.49
CA LEU A 136 19.39 14.97 -10.69
C LEU A 136 18.80 16.17 -11.44
N ALA A 137 19.62 16.88 -12.22
CA ALA A 137 19.18 18.07 -12.94
C ALA A 137 18.20 17.72 -14.07
N GLY A 138 18.45 16.66 -14.84
CA GLY A 138 17.53 16.23 -15.89
C GLY A 138 16.26 15.57 -15.32
N ALA A 139 16.42 14.71 -14.31
CA ALA A 139 15.29 13.96 -13.74
C ALA A 139 14.34 14.85 -12.92
N TYR A 140 14.88 15.85 -12.23
CA TYR A 140 14.15 16.68 -11.28
C TYR A 140 14.23 18.17 -11.58
N GLY A 141 14.71 18.60 -12.74
CA GLY A 141 14.77 20.01 -13.15
C GLY A 141 13.43 20.62 -13.58
N HIS A 142 12.34 19.85 -13.51
CA HIS A 142 10.99 20.29 -13.85
C HIS A 142 9.97 19.75 -12.85
N ALA A 143 8.84 20.44 -12.73
CA ALA A 143 7.73 20.01 -11.88
C ALA A 143 7.29 18.58 -12.22
N LYS A 144 7.06 17.76 -11.18
CA LYS A 144 6.71 16.32 -11.32
C LYS A 144 7.82 15.48 -11.98
N GLY A 145 9.08 15.89 -11.78
CA GLY A 145 10.25 15.14 -12.20
C GLY A 145 10.23 13.68 -11.74
N ARG A 146 10.64 12.78 -12.64
CA ARG A 146 10.62 11.33 -12.40
C ARG A 146 11.78 10.66 -13.10
N VAL A 147 12.33 9.65 -12.45
CA VAL A 147 13.24 8.70 -13.09
C VAL A 147 12.44 7.53 -13.67
N THR A 148 12.72 7.16 -14.92
CA THR A 148 12.09 6.01 -15.57
C THR A 148 13.10 5.27 -16.45
N ALA A 149 13.02 3.95 -16.53
CA ALA A 149 13.76 3.16 -17.51
C ALA A 149 12.85 2.69 -18.64
N ALA A 150 13.45 2.35 -19.79
CA ALA A 150 12.75 1.64 -20.87
C ALA A 150 12.27 0.24 -20.43
N SER A 151 13.01 -0.41 -19.53
CA SER A 151 12.66 -1.73 -18.99
C SER A 151 11.80 -1.61 -17.72
N GLY A 152 10.68 -2.35 -17.70
CA GLY A 152 9.81 -2.47 -16.54
C GLY A 152 10.49 -3.12 -15.33
N TYR A 153 11.46 -4.02 -15.57
CA TYR A 153 12.26 -4.65 -14.51
C TYR A 153 13.16 -3.64 -13.81
N VAL A 154 13.89 -2.84 -14.59
CA VAL A 154 14.76 -1.78 -14.04
C VAL A 154 13.94 -0.74 -13.29
N THR A 155 12.76 -0.39 -13.82
CA THR A 155 11.83 0.53 -13.15
C THR A 155 11.29 -0.03 -11.82
N SER A 156 11.20 -1.35 -11.68
CA SER A 156 10.68 -2.01 -10.47
C SER A 156 11.79 -2.41 -9.48
N ALA A 157 13.04 -2.49 -9.92
CA ALA A 157 14.18 -2.87 -9.11
C ALA A 157 14.42 -2.00 -7.85
N PRO A 158 14.08 -0.69 -7.80
CA PRO A 158 14.16 0.05 -6.54
C PRO A 158 13.31 -0.53 -5.40
N PHE A 159 12.26 -1.30 -5.69
CA PHE A 159 11.49 -2.01 -4.65
C PHE A 159 12.33 -3.07 -3.91
N LEU A 160 13.45 -3.54 -4.48
CA LEU A 160 14.40 -4.38 -3.75
C LEU A 160 15.00 -3.68 -2.54
N CYS A 161 15.08 -2.34 -2.55
CA CYS A 161 15.52 -1.59 -1.39
C CYS A 161 14.53 -1.65 -0.22
N VAL A 162 13.22 -1.76 -0.50
CA VAL A 162 12.20 -1.94 0.55
C VAL A 162 12.45 -3.27 1.27
N LEU A 163 12.71 -4.34 0.51
CA LEU A 163 13.10 -5.65 1.04
C LEU A 163 14.38 -5.58 1.85
N ALA A 164 15.39 -4.89 1.30
CA ALA A 164 16.67 -4.71 1.97
C ALA A 164 16.52 -4.06 3.34
N VAL A 165 15.70 -3.01 3.48
CA VAL A 165 15.50 -2.32 4.76
C VAL A 165 14.87 -3.24 5.81
N VAL A 166 13.79 -3.96 5.47
CA VAL A 166 13.14 -4.85 6.46
C VAL A 166 14.04 -6.03 6.84
N MET A 167 14.71 -6.66 5.88
CA MET A 167 15.64 -7.77 6.15
C MET A 167 16.84 -7.30 6.98
N TYR A 168 17.36 -6.10 6.71
CA TYR A 168 18.44 -5.51 7.49
C TYR A 168 18.01 -5.25 8.93
N TRP A 169 16.82 -4.66 9.14
CA TRP A 169 16.30 -4.45 10.49
C TRP A 169 15.98 -5.75 11.23
N MET A 170 15.55 -6.81 10.54
CA MET A 170 15.41 -8.13 11.15
C MET A 170 16.76 -8.70 11.58
N ALA A 171 17.81 -8.52 10.77
CA ALA A 171 19.16 -8.96 11.13
C ALA A 171 19.76 -8.20 12.33
N GLU A 172 19.39 -6.93 12.50
CA GLU A 172 19.77 -6.07 13.62
C GLU A 172 18.76 -6.08 14.78
N GLN A 173 17.87 -7.08 14.85
CA GLN A 173 16.96 -7.26 15.99
C GLN A 173 17.75 -7.27 17.32
N ASP A 174 17.19 -6.72 18.39
CA ASP A 174 17.80 -6.61 19.74
C ASP A 174 19.03 -5.72 19.90
N LYS A 175 19.57 -5.16 18.81
CA LYS A 175 20.67 -4.20 18.91
C LYS A 175 20.17 -2.78 19.12
N LYS A 176 20.96 -2.02 19.89
CA LYS A 176 20.80 -0.57 20.00
C LYS A 176 20.99 0.06 18.63
N LEU A 177 20.26 1.15 18.38
CA LEU A 177 20.41 1.92 17.14
C LEU A 177 21.85 2.46 17.08
N ASN A 178 22.58 2.08 16.03
CA ASN A 178 23.88 2.65 15.75
C ASN A 178 23.81 3.51 14.47
N ALA A 179 24.67 4.51 14.38
CA ALA A 179 24.68 5.44 13.25
C ALA A 179 24.89 4.71 11.90
N ARG A 180 25.71 3.65 11.91
CA ARG A 180 25.98 2.82 10.72
C ARG A 180 24.72 2.15 10.15
N SER A 181 23.88 1.57 11.02
CA SER A 181 22.64 0.91 10.63
C SER A 181 21.65 1.92 10.08
N VAL A 182 21.56 3.09 10.73
CA VAL A 182 20.72 4.19 10.27
C VAL A 182 21.19 4.66 8.89
N LEU A 183 22.49 4.86 8.68
CA LEU A 183 23.04 5.26 7.39
C LEU A 183 22.75 4.25 6.28
N ILE A 184 22.90 2.95 6.54
CA ILE A 184 22.60 1.88 5.57
C ILE A 184 21.10 1.90 5.20
N VAL A 185 20.23 2.01 6.20
CA VAL A 185 18.77 2.06 5.98
C VAL A 185 18.38 3.31 5.20
N LEU A 186 18.96 4.47 5.53
CA LEU A 186 18.73 5.72 4.80
C LEU A 186 19.24 5.62 3.36
N ALA A 187 20.40 5.01 3.14
CA ALA A 187 20.94 4.77 1.80
C ALA A 187 19.95 3.91 0.99
N PHE A 188 19.46 2.79 1.54
CA PHE A 188 18.48 1.97 0.83
C PHE A 188 17.12 2.66 0.65
N ALA A 189 16.67 3.48 1.59
CA ALA A 189 15.44 4.26 1.43
C ALA A 189 15.58 5.44 0.45
N ALA A 190 16.80 5.87 0.13
CA ALA A 190 17.09 7.07 -0.66
C ALA A 190 16.37 7.14 -2.01
N PRO A 191 16.24 6.08 -2.83
CA PRO A 191 15.50 6.14 -4.09
C PRO A 191 14.07 6.66 -3.92
N PHE A 192 13.37 6.23 -2.87
CA PHE A 192 12.00 6.62 -2.58
C PHE A 192 11.92 7.99 -1.92
N LEU A 193 12.84 8.29 -1.00
CA LEU A 193 12.90 9.59 -0.33
C LEU A 193 13.26 10.72 -1.32
N ILE A 194 14.25 10.50 -2.19
CA ILE A 194 14.65 11.48 -3.22
C ILE A 194 13.53 11.67 -4.24
N GLN A 195 12.95 10.58 -4.77
CA GLN A 195 11.83 10.68 -5.71
C GLN A 195 10.57 11.30 -5.06
N GLY A 196 10.38 11.08 -3.76
CA GLY A 196 9.32 11.71 -2.98
C GLY A 196 9.54 13.20 -2.78
N ALA A 197 10.74 13.58 -2.33
CA ALA A 197 11.12 14.94 -1.98
C ALA A 197 11.36 15.82 -3.21
N LEU A 198 12.17 15.39 -4.18
CA LEU A 198 12.50 16.18 -5.37
C LEU A 198 11.48 16.01 -6.50
N GLY A 199 10.80 14.88 -6.56
CA GLY A 199 9.75 14.63 -7.57
C GLY A 199 8.34 14.99 -7.11
N ALA A 200 8.18 15.52 -5.90
CA ALA A 200 6.88 15.82 -5.27
C ALA A 200 5.87 14.67 -5.41
N SER A 201 6.35 13.44 -5.18
CA SER A 201 5.62 12.22 -5.48
C SER A 201 5.16 11.55 -4.19
N ARG A 202 3.85 11.68 -3.91
CA ARG A 202 3.19 11.15 -2.70
C ARG A 202 3.46 9.65 -2.48
N GLY A 203 3.35 8.84 -3.52
CA GLY A 203 3.52 7.38 -3.44
C GLY A 203 4.94 6.97 -2.99
N PRO A 204 6.00 7.38 -3.71
CA PRO A 204 7.39 7.17 -3.29
C PRO A 204 7.70 7.73 -1.90
N ALA A 205 7.22 8.94 -1.56
CA ALA A 205 7.42 9.50 -0.22
C ALA A 205 6.79 8.59 0.87
N PHE A 206 5.55 8.16 0.66
CA PHE A 206 4.88 7.21 1.55
C PHE A 206 5.67 5.90 1.68
N ILE A 207 6.13 5.33 0.56
CA ILE A 207 6.90 4.09 0.56
C ILE A 207 8.20 4.26 1.35
N GLY A 208 8.98 5.31 1.11
CA GLY A 208 10.23 5.55 1.83
C GLY A 208 10.03 5.73 3.34
N LEU A 209 9.06 6.55 3.74
CA LEU A 209 8.75 6.81 5.15
C LEU A 209 8.18 5.58 5.86
N SER A 210 7.16 4.93 5.27
CA SER A 210 6.59 3.69 5.82
C SER A 210 7.62 2.58 5.90
N THR A 211 8.52 2.48 4.91
CA THR A 211 9.60 1.49 4.92
C THR A 211 10.48 1.70 6.14
N ILE A 212 10.91 2.92 6.45
CA ILE A 212 11.77 3.20 7.62
C ILE A 212 11.01 2.97 8.93
N ILE A 213 9.81 3.53 9.04
CA ILE A 213 9.02 3.53 10.27
C ILE A 213 8.51 2.13 10.59
N PHE A 214 7.77 1.50 9.67
CA PHE A 214 7.12 0.22 9.92
C PHE A 214 8.12 -0.94 9.99
N SER A 215 9.21 -0.92 9.21
CA SER A 215 10.22 -1.98 9.34
C SER A 215 10.80 -2.00 10.75
N ARG A 216 11.13 -0.83 11.32
CA ARG A 216 11.69 -0.78 12.67
C ARG A 216 10.72 -1.31 13.73
N TYR A 217 9.44 -1.02 13.60
CA TYR A 217 8.44 -1.51 14.56
C TYR A 217 8.12 -2.99 14.37
N LEU A 218 8.00 -3.47 13.13
CA LEU A 218 7.71 -4.87 12.86
C LEU A 218 8.85 -5.82 13.25
N THR A 219 10.09 -5.33 13.27
CA THR A 219 11.26 -6.13 13.65
C THR A 219 11.65 -6.00 15.11
N ARG A 220 11.09 -5.06 15.86
CA ARG A 220 11.30 -4.98 17.30
C ARG A 220 10.43 -6.02 18.00
N ALA A 221 10.97 -6.64 19.04
CA ALA A 221 10.24 -7.46 20.01
C ALA A 221 9.32 -6.62 20.94
N GLN A 222 8.94 -5.41 20.54
CA GLN A 222 8.20 -4.46 21.37
C GLN A 222 7.01 -3.92 20.60
N ARG A 223 5.84 -4.04 21.22
CA ARG A 223 4.61 -3.48 20.69
C ARG A 223 4.74 -1.95 20.63
N PRO A 224 4.55 -1.31 19.46
CA PRO A 224 4.54 0.14 19.39
C PRO A 224 3.36 0.67 20.19
N SER A 225 3.51 1.85 20.77
CA SER A 225 2.36 2.51 21.38
C SER A 225 1.39 2.96 20.27
N PRO A 226 0.08 2.97 20.53
CA PRO A 226 -0.90 3.46 19.56
C PRO A 226 -0.64 4.91 19.15
N VAL A 227 -0.21 5.73 20.11
CA VAL A 227 0.17 7.13 19.88
C VAL A 227 1.28 7.22 18.84
N VAL A 228 2.31 6.38 18.93
CA VAL A 228 3.41 6.38 17.95
C VAL A 228 2.93 6.03 16.54
N VAL A 229 2.06 5.02 16.40
CA VAL A 229 1.54 4.64 15.07
C VAL A 229 0.62 5.73 14.51
N VAL A 230 -0.27 6.28 15.34
CA VAL A 230 -1.16 7.38 14.95
C VAL A 230 -0.34 8.61 14.55
N SER A 231 0.65 9.02 15.36
CA SER A 231 1.54 10.15 15.05
C SER A 231 2.32 9.91 13.76
N ALA A 232 2.80 8.69 13.51
CA ALA A 232 3.48 8.36 12.27
C ALA A 232 2.55 8.49 11.05
N VAL A 233 1.32 7.98 11.13
CA VAL A 233 0.32 8.09 10.07
C VAL A 233 -0.05 9.55 9.81
N ILE A 234 -0.28 10.35 10.86
CA ILE A 234 -0.58 11.79 10.75
C ILE A 234 0.60 12.53 10.10
N LEU A 235 1.83 12.29 10.58
CA LEU A 235 3.03 12.93 10.03
C LEU A 235 3.22 12.59 8.55
N MET A 236 3.07 11.32 8.18
CA MET A 236 3.15 10.90 6.78
C MET A 236 2.05 11.55 5.94
N GLY A 237 0.81 11.61 6.45
CA GLY A 237 -0.30 12.31 5.81
C GLY A 237 0.00 13.78 5.56
N ALA A 238 0.51 14.49 6.57
CA ALA A 238 0.91 15.89 6.48
C ALA A 238 2.01 16.10 5.43
N ILE A 239 3.05 15.27 5.43
CA ILE A 239 4.11 15.31 4.41
C ILE A 239 3.53 15.10 3.01
N MET A 240 2.65 14.10 2.82
CA MET A 240 2.02 13.85 1.52
C MET A 240 1.14 15.01 1.05
N MET A 241 0.46 15.70 1.96
CA MET A 241 -0.31 16.91 1.64
C MET A 241 0.60 18.07 1.25
N LEU A 242 1.69 18.31 1.99
CA LEU A 242 2.67 19.34 1.68
C LEU A 242 3.33 19.11 0.32
N LEU A 243 3.73 17.86 0.02
CA LEU A 243 4.27 17.49 -1.29
C LEU A 243 3.26 17.70 -2.42
N LYS A 244 1.96 17.54 -2.16
CA LYS A 244 0.92 17.84 -3.16
C LYS A 244 0.79 19.35 -3.37
N ALA A 245 0.75 20.11 -2.28
CA ALA A 245 0.56 21.56 -2.29
C ALA A 245 1.64 22.29 -3.08
N TYR A 246 2.90 21.96 -2.80
CA TYR A 246 4.05 22.59 -3.46
C TYR A 246 4.57 21.81 -4.66
N ARG A 247 3.84 20.82 -5.17
CA ARG A 247 4.30 20.00 -6.31
C ARG A 247 4.79 20.81 -7.51
N PRO A 248 4.12 21.91 -7.93
CA PRO A 248 4.59 22.70 -9.07
C PRO A 248 5.91 23.43 -8.79
N GLU A 249 6.22 23.68 -7.52
CA GLU A 249 7.36 24.50 -7.06
C GLU A 249 8.54 23.64 -6.59
N ILE A 250 8.33 22.35 -6.33
CA ILE A 250 9.36 21.41 -5.93
C ILE A 250 10.04 20.85 -7.19
N TYR A 251 11.17 21.44 -7.56
CA TYR A 251 12.10 20.93 -8.57
C TYR A 251 13.49 21.56 -8.36
N VAL A 252 14.53 20.94 -8.89
CA VAL A 252 15.92 21.42 -8.80
C VAL A 252 16.06 22.72 -9.59
N GLY A 253 16.48 23.80 -8.91
CA GLY A 253 16.62 25.13 -9.50
C GLY A 253 15.41 26.04 -9.29
N SER A 254 14.36 25.57 -8.63
CA SER A 254 13.24 26.43 -8.25
C SER A 254 13.60 27.37 -7.10
N LYS A 255 12.93 28.53 -7.05
CA LYS A 255 12.90 29.42 -5.88
C LYS A 255 11.49 29.33 -5.30
N PRO A 256 11.21 28.38 -4.39
CA PRO A 256 9.86 28.18 -3.87
C PRO A 256 9.42 29.40 -3.06
N GLU A 257 8.21 29.88 -3.34
CA GLU A 257 7.56 30.93 -2.56
C GLU A 257 6.65 30.24 -1.54
N TRP A 258 7.19 30.07 -0.33
CA TRP A 258 6.52 29.39 0.76
C TRP A 258 5.36 30.23 1.30
N ASP A 259 4.18 29.99 0.74
CA ASP A 259 2.93 30.55 1.22
C ASP A 259 2.14 29.50 2.00
N THR A 260 1.93 29.74 3.30
CA THR A 260 1.20 28.84 4.19
C THR A 260 -0.28 28.73 3.81
N GLN A 261 -0.84 29.73 3.09
CA GLN A 261 -2.20 29.68 2.57
C GLN A 261 -2.35 28.57 1.52
N LYS A 262 -1.35 28.32 0.66
CA LYS A 262 -1.37 27.23 -0.33
C LYS A 262 -1.51 25.84 0.32
N VAL A 263 -0.92 25.63 1.49
CA VAL A 263 -1.05 24.38 2.26
C VAL A 263 -2.46 24.28 2.83
N MET A 264 -2.97 25.37 3.39
CA MET A 264 -4.34 25.41 3.89
C MET A 264 -5.35 25.19 2.76
N GLU A 265 -5.10 25.69 1.55
CA GLU A 265 -5.84 25.40 0.32
C GLU A 265 -5.61 23.98 -0.22
N HIS A 266 -4.74 23.16 0.34
CA HIS A 266 -4.62 21.74 -0.07
C HIS A 266 -5.23 20.80 0.95
N ILE A 267 -5.19 21.20 2.23
CA ILE A 267 -5.94 20.55 3.31
C ILE A 267 -7.43 20.91 3.18
N LEU A 268 -7.71 22.18 2.86
CA LEU A 268 -9.03 22.77 2.68
C LEU A 268 -9.27 23.37 1.26
N PRO A 269 -9.00 22.67 0.13
CA PRO A 269 -9.04 23.23 -1.23
C PRO A 269 -10.21 24.09 -1.58
N VAL A 270 -10.07 25.39 -1.71
CA VAL A 270 -11.16 26.24 -2.22
C VAL A 270 -11.36 25.98 -3.73
N SER A 271 -10.36 25.45 -4.43
CA SER A 271 -10.38 25.25 -5.88
C SER A 271 -10.80 23.86 -6.36
N GLU A 272 -11.51 23.84 -7.49
CA GLU A 272 -12.20 22.69 -8.11
C GLU A 272 -11.27 21.60 -8.65
N LYS A 273 -10.05 21.97 -9.06
CA LYS A 273 -9.04 21.04 -9.66
C LYS A 273 -8.57 19.94 -8.71
N THR A 274 -8.76 20.10 -7.40
CA THR A 274 -8.20 19.20 -6.38
C THR A 274 -9.10 18.01 -6.05
N THR A 275 -10.34 18.02 -6.55
CA THR A 275 -11.45 17.12 -6.17
C THR A 275 -11.82 16.08 -7.23
N GLU A 276 -11.00 15.94 -8.28
CA GLU A 276 -11.33 15.09 -9.42
C GLU A 276 -11.12 13.59 -9.22
N ASP A 277 -10.25 13.15 -8.30
CA ASP A 277 -9.95 11.71 -8.14
C ASP A 277 -11.21 10.90 -7.77
N MET A 278 -12.07 11.46 -6.90
CA MET A 278 -13.32 10.80 -6.50
C MET A 278 -14.42 10.95 -7.56
N ALA A 279 -14.53 12.13 -8.18
CA ALA A 279 -15.43 12.32 -9.32
C ALA A 279 -15.08 11.34 -10.45
N PHE A 280 -13.80 11.13 -10.70
CA PHE A 280 -13.32 10.13 -11.64
C PHE A 280 -13.69 8.70 -11.21
N THR A 281 -13.58 8.41 -9.92
CA THR A 281 -13.97 7.10 -9.36
C THR A 281 -15.47 6.83 -9.59
N TRP A 282 -16.36 7.80 -9.32
CA TRP A 282 -17.79 7.68 -9.64
C TRP A 282 -18.06 7.59 -11.14
N GLY A 283 -17.45 8.46 -11.95
CA GLY A 283 -17.61 8.45 -13.40
C GLY A 283 -17.23 7.10 -14.02
N ALA A 284 -16.16 6.47 -13.53
CA ALA A 284 -15.72 5.16 -14.01
C ALA A 284 -16.72 4.06 -13.68
N PHE A 285 -17.33 4.10 -12.48
CA PHE A 285 -18.43 3.21 -12.14
C PHE A 285 -19.64 3.40 -13.06
N ILE A 286 -20.05 4.65 -13.26
CA ILE A 286 -21.25 5.00 -14.04
C ILE A 286 -21.07 4.57 -15.50
N VAL A 287 -19.93 4.88 -16.11
CA VAL A 287 -19.60 4.48 -17.48
C VAL A 287 -19.57 2.97 -17.62
N ALA A 288 -18.91 2.25 -16.69
CA ALA A 288 -18.84 0.80 -16.74
C ALA A 288 -20.23 0.15 -16.63
N ARG A 289 -21.09 0.69 -15.75
CA ARG A 289 -22.48 0.24 -15.60
C ARG A 289 -23.32 0.54 -16.83
N LYS A 290 -23.27 1.75 -17.35
CA LYS A 290 -24.09 2.21 -18.49
C LYS A 290 -23.81 1.44 -19.77
N TYR A 291 -22.56 1.11 -20.04
CA TYR A 291 -22.16 0.38 -21.26
C TYR A 291 -21.89 -1.11 -21.03
N HIS A 292 -22.17 -1.64 -19.84
CA HIS A 292 -21.81 -3.01 -19.45
C HIS A 292 -20.34 -3.37 -19.78
N ALA A 293 -19.45 -2.40 -19.61
CA ALA A 293 -18.05 -2.49 -20.02
C ALA A 293 -17.21 -3.16 -18.92
N TYR A 294 -17.48 -4.44 -18.69
CA TYR A 294 -16.74 -5.28 -17.73
C TYR A 294 -15.68 -6.11 -18.47
N ASP A 295 -14.47 -6.17 -17.93
CA ASP A 295 -13.37 -6.88 -18.60
C ASP A 295 -13.22 -8.36 -18.19
N PHE A 296 -14.02 -8.81 -17.22
CA PHE A 296 -14.01 -10.18 -16.65
C PHE A 296 -12.62 -10.66 -16.22
N GLY A 297 -11.80 -9.76 -15.68
CA GLY A 297 -10.45 -10.07 -15.19
C GLY A 297 -9.37 -10.00 -16.26
N ARG A 298 -9.69 -9.60 -17.50
CA ARG A 298 -8.69 -9.48 -18.58
C ARG A 298 -7.56 -8.52 -18.23
N ARG A 299 -7.84 -7.33 -17.67
CA ARG A 299 -6.77 -6.41 -17.23
C ARG A 299 -5.97 -6.98 -16.06
N PHE A 300 -6.62 -7.74 -15.16
CA PHE A 300 -5.91 -8.42 -14.07
C PHE A 300 -4.89 -9.40 -14.63
N PHE A 301 -5.30 -10.26 -15.56
CA PHE A 301 -4.41 -11.21 -16.21
C PHE A 301 -3.22 -10.50 -16.89
N VAL A 302 -3.51 -9.47 -17.68
CA VAL A 302 -2.47 -8.71 -18.38
C VAL A 302 -1.52 -8.01 -17.41
N HIS A 303 -2.01 -7.37 -16.35
CA HIS A 303 -1.15 -6.67 -15.40
C HIS A 303 -0.30 -7.60 -14.53
N LEU A 304 -0.78 -8.80 -14.21
CA LEU A 304 -0.08 -9.72 -13.32
C LEU A 304 0.88 -10.66 -14.08
N PHE A 305 0.49 -11.13 -15.27
CA PHE A 305 1.25 -12.16 -15.99
C PHE A 305 1.96 -11.64 -17.25
N ILE A 306 1.34 -10.70 -17.97
CA ILE A 306 1.89 -10.21 -19.25
C ILE A 306 2.78 -8.98 -19.05
N ARG A 307 2.41 -8.09 -18.13
CA ARG A 307 3.19 -6.87 -17.83
C ARG A 307 4.63 -7.18 -17.42
N PRO A 308 4.92 -8.21 -16.61
CA PRO A 308 6.31 -8.57 -16.30
C PRO A 308 7.14 -8.87 -17.53
N ILE A 309 6.63 -9.53 -18.58
CA ILE A 309 7.42 -9.90 -19.78
C ILE A 309 8.01 -8.63 -20.43
N PRO A 310 9.33 -8.49 -20.67
CA PRO A 310 9.84 -7.27 -21.30
C PRO A 310 9.23 -7.06 -22.69
N ARG A 311 8.98 -5.80 -23.07
CA ARG A 311 8.60 -5.48 -24.46
C ARG A 311 9.68 -5.84 -25.47
N GLN A 312 10.92 -5.96 -25.02
CA GLN A 312 12.04 -6.44 -25.83
C GLN A 312 11.89 -7.92 -26.20
N ILE A 313 11.21 -8.72 -25.36
CA ILE A 313 10.91 -10.13 -25.66
C ILE A 313 9.59 -10.22 -26.44
N TRP A 314 8.57 -9.47 -26.03
CA TRP A 314 7.26 -9.50 -26.68
C TRP A 314 6.73 -8.07 -26.87
N PRO A 315 7.02 -7.43 -28.02
CA PRO A 315 6.63 -6.04 -28.30
C PRO A 315 5.11 -5.84 -28.31
N GLU A 316 4.39 -6.74 -28.98
CA GLU A 316 2.94 -6.67 -29.26
C GLU A 316 2.06 -7.28 -28.16
N LYS A 317 2.63 -7.50 -26.96
CA LYS A 317 1.98 -8.26 -25.89
C LYS A 317 0.69 -7.65 -25.35
N TYR A 318 0.42 -6.38 -25.59
CA TYR A 318 -0.81 -5.72 -25.12
C TYR A 318 -1.87 -5.74 -26.22
N GLU A 319 -1.45 -5.49 -27.46
CA GLU A 319 -2.25 -5.58 -28.66
C GLU A 319 -2.84 -6.99 -28.82
N ALA A 320 -2.06 -8.03 -28.52
CA ALA A 320 -2.51 -9.43 -28.51
C ALA A 320 -3.71 -9.71 -27.58
N PHE A 321 -3.96 -8.86 -26.58
CA PHE A 321 -5.11 -8.98 -25.67
C PHE A 321 -6.18 -7.88 -25.90
N GLY A 322 -6.10 -7.18 -27.04
CA GLY A 322 -7.04 -6.11 -27.39
C GLY A 322 -6.93 -4.90 -26.45
N LEU A 323 -5.76 -4.68 -25.85
CA LEU A 323 -5.50 -3.52 -25.00
C LEU A 323 -4.58 -2.55 -25.74
N SER A 324 -5.07 -1.36 -26.05
CA SER A 324 -4.23 -0.32 -26.66
C SER A 324 -3.21 0.22 -25.64
N GLY A 325 -1.92 0.19 -25.98
CA GLY A 325 -0.87 0.82 -25.19
C GLY A 325 -0.49 0.07 -23.90
N ARG A 326 -0.26 0.78 -22.79
CA ARG A 326 0.19 0.18 -21.50
C ARG A 326 -0.92 -0.56 -20.71
N GLY A 327 -1.98 -1.01 -21.38
CA GLY A 327 -3.15 -1.61 -20.73
C GLY A 327 -3.97 -0.61 -19.91
N GLY A 328 -4.03 0.65 -20.34
CA GLY A 328 -4.82 1.68 -19.68
C GLY A 328 -6.32 1.41 -19.80
N VAL A 329 -7.09 1.88 -18.81
CA VAL A 329 -8.56 1.75 -18.77
C VAL A 329 -9.25 2.58 -19.87
N PHE A 330 -8.56 3.58 -20.41
CA PHE A 330 -9.12 4.55 -21.33
C PHE A 330 -8.42 4.48 -22.70
N ASP A 331 -9.02 3.75 -23.63
CA ASP A 331 -8.76 3.96 -25.05
C ASP A 331 -9.62 5.14 -25.58
N ARG A 332 -9.46 5.51 -26.86
CA ARG A 332 -10.25 6.59 -27.46
C ARG A 332 -11.76 6.33 -27.41
N ALA A 333 -12.19 5.07 -27.54
CA ALA A 333 -13.60 4.71 -27.47
C ALA A 333 -14.14 4.84 -26.04
N THR A 334 -13.34 4.50 -25.03
CA THR A 334 -13.68 4.72 -23.62
C THR A 334 -13.78 6.21 -23.30
N ILE A 335 -12.87 7.05 -23.82
CA ILE A 335 -12.94 8.51 -23.62
C ILE A 335 -14.21 9.09 -24.26
N HIS A 336 -14.58 8.62 -25.46
CA HIS A 336 -15.83 9.04 -26.09
C HIS A 336 -17.06 8.64 -25.25
N ARG A 337 -17.12 7.38 -24.80
CA ARG A 337 -18.20 6.87 -23.92
C ARG A 337 -18.27 7.64 -22.60
N TRP A 338 -17.11 7.97 -22.05
CA TRP A 338 -16.97 8.77 -20.85
C TRP A 338 -17.58 10.17 -21.04
N ARG A 339 -17.14 10.90 -22.07
CA ARG A 339 -17.63 12.24 -22.37
C ARG A 339 -19.14 12.26 -22.61
N GLN A 340 -19.69 11.25 -23.28
CA GLN A 340 -21.14 11.10 -23.47
C GLN A 340 -21.92 10.83 -22.18
N THR A 341 -21.26 10.32 -21.14
CA THR A 341 -21.92 9.88 -19.90
C THR A 341 -21.80 10.92 -18.79
N VAL A 342 -20.59 11.44 -18.59
CA VAL A 342 -20.31 12.39 -17.51
C VAL A 342 -20.16 13.83 -17.99
N GLY A 343 -19.98 14.08 -19.29
CA GLY A 343 -19.94 15.43 -19.85
C GLY A 343 -18.60 16.17 -19.74
N TRP A 344 -17.60 15.60 -19.07
CA TRP A 344 -16.25 16.17 -18.90
C TRP A 344 -15.16 15.12 -19.17
N GLU A 345 -13.92 15.53 -19.35
CA GLU A 345 -12.79 14.63 -19.61
C GLU A 345 -11.89 14.47 -18.38
N PRO A 346 -11.43 13.24 -18.07
CA PRO A 346 -10.65 13.02 -16.86
C PRO A 346 -9.22 13.53 -17.01
N ASN A 347 -8.67 14.08 -15.93
CA ASN A 347 -7.28 14.52 -15.92
C ASN A 347 -6.30 13.36 -16.16
N ALA A 348 -5.19 13.69 -16.80
CA ALA A 348 -4.13 12.73 -17.08
C ALA A 348 -3.52 12.18 -15.77
N GLY A 349 -3.71 10.87 -15.54
CA GLY A 349 -3.19 10.17 -14.37
C GLY A 349 -4.19 10.00 -13.24
N SER A 350 -5.47 10.32 -13.44
CA SER A 350 -6.54 9.94 -12.53
C SER A 350 -6.62 8.41 -12.39
N ALA A 351 -6.96 7.94 -11.19
CA ALA A 351 -7.07 6.52 -10.88
C ALA A 351 -8.26 6.26 -9.96
N THR A 352 -8.86 5.09 -10.09
CA THR A 352 -10.18 4.76 -9.50
C THR A 352 -10.11 4.01 -8.17
N GLY A 353 -8.91 3.65 -7.70
CA GLY A 353 -8.71 2.79 -6.53
C GLY A 353 -9.21 1.35 -6.74
N PHE A 354 -8.94 0.48 -5.77
CA PHE A 354 -9.16 -0.96 -5.90
C PHE A 354 -10.64 -1.36 -6.04
N LEU A 355 -11.57 -0.61 -5.44
CA LEU A 355 -13.00 -0.93 -5.44
C LEU A 355 -13.60 -0.86 -6.85
N ILE A 356 -13.31 0.23 -7.56
CA ILE A 356 -13.80 0.42 -8.92
C ILE A 356 -12.95 -0.35 -9.93
N ASP A 357 -11.67 -0.59 -9.65
CA ASP A 357 -10.87 -1.56 -10.43
C ASP A 357 -11.51 -2.96 -10.41
N LEU A 358 -11.98 -3.41 -9.23
CA LEU A 358 -12.74 -4.65 -9.07
C LEU A 358 -14.14 -4.60 -9.72
N PHE A 359 -14.84 -3.46 -9.64
CA PHE A 359 -16.16 -3.32 -10.29
C PHE A 359 -16.05 -3.38 -11.81
N THR A 360 -15.10 -2.62 -12.37
CA THR A 360 -14.85 -2.61 -13.81
C THR A 360 -14.32 -3.96 -14.30
N ALA A 361 -13.78 -4.79 -13.41
CA ALA A 361 -13.38 -6.15 -13.74
C ALA A 361 -14.50 -7.19 -13.62
N PHE A 362 -15.27 -7.17 -12.53
CA PHE A 362 -16.18 -8.27 -12.17
C PHE A 362 -17.61 -7.80 -11.85
N SER A 363 -17.97 -6.55 -12.20
CA SER A 363 -19.24 -5.93 -11.82
C SER A 363 -19.48 -6.04 -10.31
N TRP A 364 -20.69 -6.39 -9.89
CA TRP A 364 -21.04 -6.65 -8.49
C TRP A 364 -20.22 -7.77 -7.83
N GLY A 365 -19.67 -8.71 -8.62
CA GLY A 365 -18.70 -9.70 -8.13
C GLY A 365 -17.43 -9.06 -7.53
N GLY A 366 -17.15 -7.80 -7.85
CA GLY A 366 -16.09 -7.01 -7.23
C GLY A 366 -16.24 -6.83 -5.71
N LEU A 367 -17.44 -7.00 -5.14
CA LEU A 367 -17.65 -7.03 -3.68
C LEU A 367 -16.99 -8.26 -3.05
N LEU A 368 -17.11 -9.43 -3.69
CA LEU A 368 -16.40 -10.65 -3.27
C LEU A 368 -14.89 -10.49 -3.41
N GLY A 369 -14.44 -9.83 -4.49
CA GLY A 369 -13.04 -9.44 -4.65
C GLY A 369 -12.55 -8.55 -3.51
N SER A 370 -13.36 -7.57 -3.10
CA SER A 370 -13.02 -6.63 -2.01
C SER A 370 -12.90 -7.37 -0.67
N TYR A 371 -13.82 -8.30 -0.40
CA TYR A 371 -13.72 -9.22 0.73
C TYR A 371 -12.45 -10.09 0.68
N ALA A 372 -12.11 -10.63 -0.48
CA ALA A 372 -10.91 -11.45 -0.65
C ALA A 372 -9.62 -10.67 -0.39
N VAL A 373 -9.54 -9.41 -0.85
CA VAL A 373 -8.41 -8.51 -0.55
C VAL A 373 -8.33 -8.24 0.97
N GLY A 374 -9.46 -7.98 1.63
CA GLY A 374 -9.49 -7.84 3.09
C GLY A 374 -9.01 -9.10 3.81
N ARG A 375 -9.51 -10.26 3.39
CA ARG A 375 -9.11 -11.57 3.92
C ARG A 375 -7.62 -11.82 3.75
N PHE A 376 -7.06 -11.47 2.60
CA PHE A 376 -5.63 -11.57 2.32
C PHE A 376 -4.80 -10.76 3.34
N TYR A 377 -5.19 -9.51 3.62
CA TYR A 377 -4.51 -8.70 4.64
C TYR A 377 -4.64 -9.28 6.05
N GLY A 378 -5.83 -9.74 6.41
CA GLY A 378 -6.07 -10.40 7.70
C GLY A 378 -5.23 -11.66 7.86
N GLU A 379 -5.10 -12.47 6.81
CA GLU A 379 -4.30 -13.70 6.84
C GLU A 379 -2.80 -13.42 6.89
N LEU A 380 -2.28 -12.46 6.10
CA LEU A 380 -0.88 -12.07 6.18
C LEU A 380 -0.52 -11.54 7.57
N TRP A 381 -1.38 -10.70 8.16
CA TRP A 381 -1.18 -10.22 9.52
C TRP A 381 -1.19 -11.38 10.53
N ARG A 382 -2.18 -12.28 10.43
CA ARG A 382 -2.32 -13.45 11.30
C ARG A 382 -1.07 -14.34 11.23
N ARG A 383 -0.61 -14.68 10.03
CA ARG A 383 0.61 -15.50 9.85
C ARG A 383 1.86 -14.76 10.29
N SER A 384 1.98 -13.46 10.02
CA SER A 384 3.09 -12.67 10.56
C SER A 384 3.09 -12.65 12.09
N ALA A 385 1.92 -12.63 12.72
CA ALA A 385 1.80 -12.65 14.17
C ALA A 385 2.08 -14.02 14.80
N LEU A 386 1.68 -15.11 14.15
CA LEU A 386 1.83 -16.47 14.70
C LEU A 386 3.14 -17.15 14.30
N GLU A 387 3.58 -16.97 13.05
CA GLU A 387 4.71 -17.69 12.46
C GLU A 387 5.97 -16.80 12.32
N GLY A 388 5.80 -15.47 12.23
CA GLY A 388 6.92 -14.54 12.07
C GLY A 388 7.69 -14.74 10.76
N GLY A 389 9.00 -14.44 10.79
CA GLY A 389 9.94 -14.75 9.70
C GLY A 389 9.53 -14.24 8.33
N LEU A 390 9.42 -15.16 7.36
CA LEU A 390 8.94 -14.87 6.00
C LEU A 390 7.64 -14.08 6.00
N TRP A 391 6.67 -14.48 6.83
CA TRP A 391 5.36 -13.83 6.86
C TRP A 391 5.43 -12.40 7.38
N THR A 392 6.37 -12.08 8.26
CA THR A 392 6.62 -10.69 8.68
C THR A 392 7.12 -9.83 7.52
N ILE A 393 7.99 -10.38 6.66
CA ILE A 393 8.47 -9.67 5.48
C ILE A 393 7.34 -9.50 4.46
N LEU A 394 6.59 -10.56 4.14
CA LEU A 394 5.47 -10.51 3.18
C LEU A 394 4.34 -9.57 3.65
N TYR A 395 4.07 -9.56 4.96
CA TYR A 395 3.13 -8.63 5.56
C TYR A 395 3.62 -7.19 5.47
N PHE A 396 4.88 -6.93 5.81
CA PHE A 396 5.50 -5.62 5.67
C PHE A 396 5.43 -5.10 4.24
N GLU A 397 5.75 -5.93 3.25
CA GLU A 397 5.64 -5.59 1.83
C GLU A 397 4.22 -5.13 1.49
N ALA A 398 3.20 -5.88 1.93
CA ALA A 398 1.80 -5.54 1.73
C ALA A 398 1.41 -4.23 2.43
N CYS A 399 1.96 -3.94 3.61
CA CYS A 399 1.77 -2.67 4.31
C CYS A 399 2.37 -1.49 3.54
N VAL A 400 3.60 -1.62 3.05
CA VAL A 400 4.30 -0.50 2.37
C VAL A 400 3.63 -0.14 1.04
N VAL A 401 3.18 -1.13 0.27
CA VAL A 401 2.48 -0.86 -1.00
C VAL A 401 1.00 -0.55 -0.84
N SER A 402 0.45 -0.63 0.39
CA SER A 402 -0.99 -0.50 0.66
C SER A 402 -1.56 0.86 0.24
N VAL A 403 -0.72 1.91 0.18
CA VAL A 403 -1.10 3.24 -0.32
C VAL A 403 -1.71 3.21 -1.72
N TYR A 404 -1.34 2.23 -2.54
CA TYR A 404 -1.84 2.08 -3.91
C TYR A 404 -3.27 1.54 -3.98
N LEU A 405 -3.76 0.86 -2.94
CA LEU A 405 -5.12 0.30 -2.94
C LEU A 405 -6.17 1.40 -3.06
N PRO A 406 -6.25 2.40 -2.16
CA PRO A 406 -7.26 3.44 -2.28
C PRO A 406 -6.94 4.44 -3.41
N THR A 407 -5.68 4.57 -3.85
CA THR A 407 -5.27 5.68 -4.72
C THR A 407 -4.96 5.33 -6.17
N GLN A 408 -4.67 4.08 -6.53
CA GLN A 408 -4.19 3.74 -7.89
C GLN A 408 -4.87 2.52 -8.52
N GLY A 409 -5.20 1.50 -7.74
CA GLY A 409 -5.85 0.28 -8.27
C GLY A 409 -5.20 -1.00 -7.76
N LEU A 410 -5.94 -2.10 -7.87
CA LEU A 410 -5.56 -3.39 -7.32
C LEU A 410 -4.52 -4.07 -8.22
N ALA A 411 -4.84 -4.28 -9.50
CA ALA A 411 -3.99 -5.06 -10.40
C ALA A 411 -2.79 -4.24 -10.88
N SER A 412 -3.06 -3.02 -11.35
CA SER A 412 -2.10 -2.18 -12.07
C SER A 412 -1.02 -1.59 -11.15
N ALA A 413 -1.28 -1.48 -9.85
CA ALA A 413 -0.40 -0.78 -8.93
C ALA A 413 -0.03 -1.60 -7.68
N TRP A 414 -1.00 -2.18 -6.98
CA TRP A 414 -0.74 -2.87 -5.73
C TRP A 414 -0.23 -4.30 -5.94
N ALA A 415 -1.00 -5.16 -6.59
CA ALA A 415 -0.75 -6.60 -6.70
C ALA A 415 0.54 -6.89 -7.46
N TYR A 416 0.78 -6.20 -8.58
CA TYR A 416 2.02 -6.33 -9.34
C TYR A 416 3.27 -6.07 -8.48
N ARG A 417 3.26 -5.01 -7.65
CA ARG A 417 4.41 -4.65 -6.81
C ARG A 417 4.58 -5.60 -5.64
N TRP A 418 3.47 -5.98 -5.01
CA TRP A 418 3.50 -6.94 -3.92
C TRP A 418 4.00 -8.31 -4.42
N ILE A 419 3.49 -8.83 -5.53
CA ILE A 419 3.94 -10.12 -6.10
C ILE A 419 5.41 -10.06 -6.50
N TYR A 420 5.86 -8.97 -7.14
CA TYR A 420 7.27 -8.78 -7.50
C TYR A 420 8.19 -8.92 -6.28
N MET A 421 7.85 -8.25 -5.19
CA MET A 421 8.60 -8.34 -3.93
C MET A 421 8.46 -9.71 -3.27
N ALA A 422 7.24 -10.24 -3.17
CA ALA A 422 6.91 -11.48 -2.49
C ALA A 422 7.60 -12.69 -3.14
N VAL A 423 7.68 -12.75 -4.47
CA VAL A 423 8.39 -13.80 -5.20
C VAL A 423 9.87 -13.78 -4.83
N ILE A 424 10.52 -12.62 -4.88
CA ILE A 424 11.94 -12.47 -4.57
C ILE A 424 12.22 -12.81 -3.12
N THR A 425 11.40 -12.31 -2.19
CA THR A 425 11.48 -12.62 -0.77
C THR A 425 11.31 -14.12 -0.51
N THR A 426 10.34 -14.78 -1.14
CA THR A 426 10.09 -16.21 -0.94
C THR A 426 11.23 -17.07 -1.48
N VAL A 427 11.77 -16.72 -2.66
CA VAL A 427 12.94 -17.40 -3.24
C VAL A 427 14.15 -17.23 -2.33
N LEU A 428 14.48 -16.01 -1.92
CA LEU A 428 15.61 -15.75 -1.03
C LEU A 428 15.46 -16.42 0.34
N TRP A 429 14.24 -16.45 0.88
CA TRP A 429 13.98 -17.14 2.14
C TRP A 429 14.21 -18.65 2.00
N ARG A 430 13.62 -19.26 0.97
CA ARG A 430 13.68 -20.71 0.76
C ARG A 430 15.09 -21.21 0.46
N PHE A 431 15.87 -20.47 -0.34
CA PHE A 431 17.20 -20.90 -0.78
C PHE A 431 18.34 -20.30 0.04
N GLY A 432 18.19 -19.07 0.55
CA GLY A 432 19.24 -18.35 1.25
C GLY A 432 19.22 -18.46 2.77
N LEU A 433 18.06 -18.74 3.37
CA LEU A 433 17.89 -18.78 4.84
C LEU A 433 17.60 -20.18 5.39
N GLY A 434 17.36 -21.16 4.50
CA GLY A 434 17.18 -22.57 4.86
C GLY A 434 15.75 -22.90 5.30
N ARG A 435 15.32 -24.14 5.02
CA ARG A 435 14.03 -24.70 5.47
C ARG A 435 13.97 -25.02 6.96
N GLU A 436 15.13 -25.02 7.62
CA GLU A 436 15.32 -25.49 8.98
C GLU A 436 15.89 -24.37 9.84
N SER A 437 15.02 -23.57 10.44
CA SER A 437 15.30 -23.04 11.77
C SER A 437 14.48 -23.90 12.75
N PRO A 438 15.05 -24.98 13.30
CA PRO A 438 14.35 -25.87 14.26
C PRO A 438 13.82 -25.13 15.51
N GLY A 439 14.28 -23.90 15.75
CA GLY A 439 13.81 -23.03 16.84
C GLY A 439 12.39 -22.46 16.65
N LEU A 440 11.77 -22.59 15.48
CA LEU A 440 10.38 -22.15 15.25
C LEU A 440 9.31 -23.15 15.74
N ARG A 441 9.72 -24.31 16.28
CA ARG A 441 8.82 -25.47 16.49
C ARG A 441 8.55 -25.90 17.92
N LYS A 442 8.97 -25.16 18.94
CA LYS A 442 8.30 -25.30 20.24
C LYS A 442 7.36 -24.10 20.39
N PRO A 443 6.07 -24.22 20.04
CA PRO A 443 5.10 -23.38 20.74
C PRO A 443 5.45 -23.51 22.21
N LEU A 444 5.80 -22.40 22.86
CA LEU A 444 5.95 -22.37 24.30
C LEU A 444 4.69 -23.05 24.84
N VAL A 445 4.90 -24.22 25.47
CA VAL A 445 3.83 -24.99 26.10
C VAL A 445 3.06 -23.98 26.92
N ILE A 446 1.76 -23.87 26.62
CA ILE A 446 0.87 -23.05 27.42
C ILE A 446 0.90 -23.73 28.78
N VAL A 447 1.75 -23.23 29.69
CA VAL A 447 1.52 -23.44 31.10
C VAL A 447 0.24 -22.65 31.34
N GLU A 448 -0.89 -23.34 31.37
CA GLU A 448 -2.12 -22.73 31.85
C GLU A 448 -1.78 -22.17 33.23
N GLU A 449 -1.99 -20.87 33.43
CA GLU A 449 -1.96 -20.25 34.75
C GLU A 449 -2.98 -21.01 35.61
N GLY A 450 -2.50 -21.98 36.38
CA GLY A 450 -3.34 -22.93 37.12
C GLY A 450 -2.83 -24.36 37.15
N THR A 451 -2.00 -24.78 36.18
CA THR A 451 -1.28 -26.06 36.31
C THR A 451 -0.15 -25.88 37.32
N PRO A 452 -0.17 -26.56 38.47
CA PRO A 452 0.96 -26.54 39.39
C PRO A 452 2.21 -27.02 38.64
N PRO A 453 3.40 -26.47 38.95
CA PRO A 453 4.64 -26.96 38.37
C PRO A 453 4.68 -28.50 38.54
N PRO A 454 5.13 -29.24 37.52
CA PRO A 454 5.28 -30.69 37.66
C PRO A 454 6.08 -30.94 38.93
N ALA A 455 5.51 -31.73 39.85
CA ALA A 455 6.14 -32.06 41.12
C ALA A 455 7.58 -32.49 40.82
N GLU A 456 8.54 -31.86 41.51
CA GLU A 456 9.93 -32.26 41.40
C GLU A 456 9.98 -33.78 41.57
N PRO A 457 10.67 -34.52 40.67
CA PRO A 457 10.87 -35.94 40.88
C PRO A 457 11.57 -36.08 42.22
N SER A 458 10.80 -36.56 43.20
CA SER A 458 11.26 -36.89 44.53
C SER A 458 12.39 -37.89 44.35
N ASP A 459 13.63 -37.44 44.56
CA ASP A 459 14.81 -38.28 44.73
C ASP A 459 14.65 -39.14 46.00
N ALA A 460 13.73 -40.09 45.94
CA ALA A 460 13.48 -41.06 46.96
C ALA A 460 13.60 -42.45 46.33
N LEU A 461 14.62 -43.16 46.80
CA LEU A 461 14.85 -44.61 46.76
C LEU A 461 15.65 -45.13 45.56
N SER A 462 16.97 -45.04 45.66
CA SER A 462 17.81 -46.18 46.13
C SER A 462 19.25 -45.74 46.36
#